data_AF-A0A1B7LF77-F1
#
_entry.id   AF-A0A1B7LF77-F1
#
_cell.length_a   1.000
_cell.length_b   1.000
_cell.length_c   1.000
_cell.angle_alpha   90.00
_cell.angle_beta   90.00
_cell.angle_gamma   90.00
#
_symmetry.space_group_name_H-M   'P 1'
#
loop_
_entity.id
_entity.type
_entity.pdbx_description
1 polymer ?
#
loop_
_entity_poly.entity_id
_entity_poly.type
_entity_poly.pdbx_seq_one_letter_code
_entity_poly.pdbx_strand_id
1 'polypeptide(L)' 'MSCYLRHLGHILEQAGVAPQTKQERKRVDLAVREIVGSSGEKCPAVWKRVKALLQEPDGEEKLIDGLKRRF' A
#
# COMPACT_ATOMS: atom_id res chain seq x y z
N MET A 1 -8.60 -9.09 6.21
CA MET A 1 -8.98 -8.18 5.12
C MET A 1 -8.38 -6.82 5.44
N SER A 2 -7.42 -6.36 4.64
CA SER A 2 -6.76 -5.07 4.83
C SER A 2 -7.70 -3.95 4.39
N CYS A 3 -8.41 -3.38 5.36
CA CYS A 3 -9.46 -2.39 5.18
C CYS A 3 -9.00 -1.08 4.51
N TYR A 4 -7.69 -0.83 4.41
CA TYR A 4 -7.15 0.41 3.89
C TYR A 4 -6.84 0.38 2.38
N LEU A 5 -6.74 -0.79 1.74
CA LEU A 5 -6.47 -0.87 0.30
C LEU A 5 -7.53 -0.15 -0.54
N ARG A 6 -8.78 -0.10 -0.05
CA ARG A 6 -9.88 0.67 -0.68
C ARG A 6 -9.61 2.17 -0.75
N HIS A 7 -8.77 2.71 0.14
CA HIS A 7 -8.40 4.12 0.16
C HIS A 7 -7.19 4.40 -0.73
N LEU A 8 -6.48 3.36 -1.16
CA LEU A 8 -5.31 3.45 -2.04
C LEU A 8 -5.68 3.20 -3.50
N GLY A 9 -6.97 3.17 -3.86
CA GLY A 9 -7.41 2.79 -5.22
C GLY A 9 -6.71 3.57 -6.32
N HIS A 10 -6.66 4.89 -6.19
CA HIS A 10 -5.97 5.78 -7.14
C HIS A 10 -4.46 5.50 -7.23
N ILE A 11 -3.80 5.26 -6.10
CA ILE A 11 -2.36 4.96 -6.02
C ILE A 11 -2.06 3.61 -6.67
N LEU A 12 -2.90 2.61 -6.39
CA LEU A 12 -2.80 1.28 -6.97
C LEU A 12 -2.99 1.34 -8.49
N GLU A 13 -3.96 2.13 -8.97
CA GLU A 13 -4.19 2.36 -10.39
C GLU A 13 -2.98 3.03 -11.07
N GLN A 14 -2.41 4.08 -10.46
CA GLN A 14 -1.20 4.73 -10.97
C GLN A 14 0.04 3.82 -10.95
N ALA A 15 0.07 2.86 -10.03
CA ALA A 15 1.09 1.82 -9.97
C ALA A 15 0.84 0.67 -10.97
N GLY A 16 -0.30 0.64 -11.67
CA GLY A 16 -0.67 -0.46 -12.56
C GLY A 16 -1.13 -1.73 -11.81
N VAL A 17 -1.47 -1.61 -10.53
CA VAL A 17 -1.80 -2.72 -9.64
C VAL A 17 -3.32 -2.77 -9.43
N ALA A 18 -3.99 -3.77 -10.02
CA ALA A 18 -5.46 -3.92 -9.92
C ALA A 18 -5.87 -5.28 -9.31
N PRO A 19 -5.80 -5.45 -7.97
CA PRO A 19 -6.03 -6.74 -7.34
C PRO A 19 -7.52 -7.16 -7.35
N GLN A 20 -7.86 -8.20 -8.10
CA GLN A 20 -9.20 -8.76 -8.26
C GLN A 20 -9.49 -9.83 -7.20
N THR A 21 -8.51 -10.66 -6.85
CA THR A 21 -8.69 -11.80 -5.94
C THR A 21 -8.30 -11.49 -4.49
N LYS A 22 -8.78 -12.31 -3.53
CA LYS A 22 -8.35 -12.19 -2.11
C LYS A 22 -6.84 -12.40 -1.96
N GLN A 23 -6.24 -13.28 -2.77
CA GLN A 23 -4.81 -13.56 -2.75
C GLN A 23 -4.00 -12.38 -3.30
N GLU A 24 -4.43 -11.78 -4.40
CA GLU A 24 -3.80 -10.56 -4.94
C GLU A 24 -3.89 -9.40 -3.94
N ARG A 25 -5.05 -9.18 -3.34
CA ARG A 25 -5.19 -8.17 -2.27
C ARG A 25 -4.25 -8.43 -1.09
N LYS A 26 -4.01 -9.70 -0.75
CA LYS A 26 -3.02 -10.08 0.28
C LYS A 26 -1.59 -9.76 -0.18
N ARG A 27 -1.24 -10.02 -1.44
CA ARG A 27 0.08 -9.66 -1.99
C ARG A 27 0.32 -8.15 -1.96
N VAL A 28 -0.68 -7.36 -2.34
CA VAL A 28 -0.60 -5.89 -2.28
C VAL A 28 -0.49 -5.40 -0.83
N ASP A 29 -1.27 -5.95 0.11
CA ASP A 29 -1.14 -5.62 1.54
C ASP A 29 0.26 -5.90 2.09
N LEU A 30 0.86 -7.04 1.72
CA LEU A 30 2.23 -7.37 2.12
C LEU A 30 3.24 -6.42 1.50
N ALA A 31 3.12 -6.10 0.21
CA ALA A 31 3.99 -5.13 -0.45
C ALA A 31 3.92 -3.76 0.22
N VAL A 32 2.71 -3.24 0.52
CA VAL A 32 2.55 -1.95 1.21
C VAL A 32 3.21 -1.99 2.59
N ARG A 33 3.01 -3.07 3.36
CA ARG A 33 3.65 -3.24 4.69
C ARG A 33 5.17 -3.21 4.61
N GLU A 34 5.74 -3.85 3.61
CA GLU A 34 7.19 -3.83 3.39
C GLU A 34 7.69 -2.43 3.03
N ILE A 35 6.99 -1.73 2.13
CA ILE A 35 7.32 -0.36 1.71
C ILE A 35 7.31 0.59 2.92
N VAL A 36 6.29 0.50 3.78
CA VAL A 36 6.17 1.33 4.98
C VAL A 36 6.92 0.77 6.20
N GLY A 37 7.77 -0.25 6.03
CA GLY A 37 8.57 -0.84 7.11
C GLY A 37 7.76 -1.38 8.30
N SER A 38 6.54 -1.86 8.04
CA SER A 38 5.54 -2.27 9.04
C SER A 38 5.20 -3.75 8.96
N SER A 39 6.11 -4.55 8.41
CA SER A 39 5.99 -6.01 8.31
C SER A 39 5.85 -6.61 9.71
N GLY A 40 4.67 -7.14 10.02
CA GLY A 40 4.34 -7.73 11.33
C GLY A 40 3.35 -6.91 12.18
N GLU A 41 3.02 -5.67 11.80
CA GLU A 41 2.07 -4.86 12.55
C GLU A 41 0.60 -5.18 12.24
N LYS A 42 -0.32 -4.81 13.14
CA LYS A 42 -1.76 -4.93 12.87
C LYS A 42 -2.21 -3.88 11.83
N CYS A 43 -3.25 -4.19 11.06
CA CYS A 43 -3.76 -3.32 9.98
C CYS A 43 -3.96 -1.83 10.38
N PRO A 44 -4.47 -1.49 11.59
CA PRO A 44 -4.63 -0.08 11.96
C PRO A 44 -3.31 0.68 12.10
N ALA A 45 -2.25 0.02 12.58
CA ALA A 45 -0.93 0.62 12.75
C ALA A 45 -0.25 0.83 11.39
N VAL A 46 -0.34 -0.16 10.49
CA VAL A 46 0.09 -0.03 9.09
C VAL A 46 -0.62 1.15 8.42
N TRP A 47 -1.95 1.27 8.59
CA TRP A 47 -2.70 2.37 7.99
C TRP A 47 -2.29 3.74 8.51
N LYS A 48 -1.96 3.86 9.80
CA LYS A 48 -1.45 5.12 10.38
C LYS A 48 -0.13 5.54 9.71
N ARG A 49 0.77 4.59 9.46
CA ARG A 49 2.04 4.85 8.77
C ARG A 49 1.85 5.17 7.30
N VAL A 50 0.98 4.44 6.60
CA VAL A 50 0.61 4.76 5.22
C VAL A 50 0.06 6.18 5.15
N LYS A 51 -0.87 6.56 6.03
CA LYS A 51 -1.39 7.94 6.09
C LYS A 51 -0.30 8.98 6.36
N ALA A 52 0.62 8.71 7.28
CA ALA A 52 1.73 9.61 7.57
C ALA A 52 2.63 9.78 6.34
N LEU A 53 2.92 8.67 5.64
CA LEU A 53 3.65 8.71 4.36
C LEU A 53 2.89 9.56 3.35
N LEU A 54 1.59 9.36 3.14
CA LEU A 54 0.77 10.14 2.19
C LEU A 54 0.68 11.64 2.52
N GLN A 55 1.02 12.06 3.74
CA GLN A 55 1.11 13.48 4.10
C GLN A 55 2.46 14.10 3.75
N GLU A 56 3.48 13.30 3.44
CA GLU A 56 4.75 13.81 2.94
C GLU A 56 4.60 14.30 1.48
N PRO A 57 5.34 15.36 1.08
CA PRO A 57 5.28 15.89 -0.29
C PRO A 57 5.51 14.83 -1.37
N ASP A 58 6.43 13.89 -1.12
CA ASP A 58 6.80 12.82 -2.06
C ASP A 58 6.22 11.46 -1.64
N GLY A 59 5.29 11.46 -0.68
CA GLY A 59 4.79 10.25 -0.05
C GLY A 59 4.03 9.31 -0.97
N GLU A 60 3.11 9.88 -1.74
CA GLU A 60 2.36 9.17 -2.76
C GLU A 60 3.29 8.59 -3.82
N GLU A 61 4.23 9.39 -4.34
CA GLU A 61 5.18 8.96 -5.36
C GLU A 61 6.08 7.82 -4.85
N LYS A 62 6.60 7.90 -3.63
CA LYS A 62 7.36 6.81 -2.98
C LYS A 62 6.55 5.52 -2.92
N LEU A 63 5.26 5.61 -2.59
CA LEU A 63 4.40 4.43 -2.50
C LEU A 63 4.12 3.85 -3.88
N ILE A 64 3.87 4.70 -4.89
CA ILE A 64 3.65 4.29 -6.28
C ILE A 64 4.91 3.62 -6.85
N ASP A 65 6.08 4.25 -6.72
CA ASP A 65 7.35 3.70 -7.21
C ASP A 65 7.71 2.39 -6.48
N GLY A 66 7.49 2.35 -5.16
CA GLY A 66 7.67 1.14 -4.37
C GLY A 66 6.78 -0.03 -4.83
N LEU A 67 5.53 0.27 -5.23
CA LEU A 67 4.61 -0.72 -5.78
C LEU A 67 5.01 -1.14 -7.20
N LYS A 68 5.37 -0.19 -8.09
CA LYS A 68 5.84 -0.46 -9.46
C LYS A 68 7.11 -1.32 -9.51
N ARG A 69 7.98 -1.22 -8.51
CA ARG A 69 9.17 -2.10 -8.41
C ARG A 69 8.83 -3.53 -8.00
N ARG A 70 7.63 -3.78 -7.48
CA ARG A 70 7.18 -5.06 -6.92
C ARG A 70 6.16 -5.79 -7.80
N PHE A 71 5.57 -5.11 -8.79
CA PHE A 71 4.57 -5.62 -9.72
C PHE A 71 4.93 -5.20 -11.14
#